data_AF-A0A7V3JMI4-F1
#
_entry.id   AF-A0A7V3JMI4-F1
#
_cell.length_a   1.000
_cell.length_b   1.000
_cell.length_c   1.000
_cell.angle_alpha   90.00
_cell.angle_beta   90.00
_cell.angle_gamma   90.00
#
_symmetry.space_group_name_H-M   'P 1'
#
loop_
_entity.id
_entity.type
_entity.pdbx_description
1 polymer ?
#
loop_
_entity_poly.entity_id
_entity_poly.type
_entity_poly.pdbx_seq_one_letter_code
_entity_poly.pdbx_strand_id
1 'polypeptide(L)'
;MFKVAHSLAIAATLLAGWIAQARAEWHVWTTTHTVRILREDPPATGRNVHLALARNEWRGFQVLMRSEVPIKAIRLEPADLRGPGGATIPAAAARLYRQHQLELTVPSPRNKSFRPGWYPDPLIPATHPVTGRPLAGGRYTAMPFDLAAGQTHGFFVDLYVAPQTPAGTYRASYRVTA
;
A
#
# COMPACT_ATOMS: atom_id res chain seq x y z
N MET A 1 11.93 60.99 53.79
CA MET A 1 10.84 59.99 53.93
C MET A 1 10.64 59.32 52.58
N PHE A 2 11.16 58.11 52.41
CA PHE A 2 11.08 57.32 51.18
C PHE A 2 9.72 56.61 51.09
N LYS A 3 9.03 56.68 49.96
CA LYS A 3 7.92 55.78 49.60
C LYS A 3 8.36 54.95 48.40
N VAL A 4 8.52 53.65 48.59
CA VAL A 4 8.84 52.66 47.56
C VAL A 4 7.52 52.10 47.03
N ALA A 5 7.21 52.35 45.76
CA ALA A 5 6.09 51.73 45.06
C ALA A 5 6.54 50.38 44.48
N HIS A 6 5.87 49.30 44.88
CA HIS A 6 6.12 47.96 44.34
C HIS A 6 5.27 47.77 43.08
N SER A 7 5.92 47.73 41.92
CA SER A 7 5.28 47.36 40.65
C SER A 7 5.23 45.84 40.52
N LEU A 8 4.01 45.29 40.52
CA LEU A 8 3.75 43.87 40.29
C LEU A 8 3.72 43.61 38.77
N ALA A 9 4.77 42.96 38.23
CA ALA A 9 4.80 42.54 36.84
C ALA A 9 4.10 41.17 36.69
N ILE A 10 2.99 41.14 35.96
CA ILE A 10 2.28 39.90 35.61
C ILE A 10 3.03 39.24 34.46
N ALA A 11 3.68 38.11 34.72
CA ALA A 11 4.29 37.28 33.69
C ALA A 11 3.20 36.48 32.96
N ALA A 12 2.91 36.83 31.71
CA ALA A 12 2.04 36.07 30.83
C ALA A 12 2.84 34.93 30.18
N THR A 13 2.70 33.72 30.71
CA THR A 13 3.30 32.52 30.13
C THR A 13 2.50 32.08 28.91
N LEU A 14 3.04 32.32 27.71
CA LEU A 14 2.51 31.79 26.45
C LEU A 14 2.72 30.27 26.42
N LEU A 15 1.67 29.51 26.72
CA LEU A 15 1.61 28.08 26.44
C LEU A 15 1.48 27.87 24.93
N ALA A 16 2.61 27.69 24.24
CA ALA A 16 2.63 27.18 22.89
C ALA A 16 2.16 25.72 22.92
N GLY A 17 0.88 25.50 22.63
CA GLY A 17 0.31 24.17 22.47
C GLY A 17 0.96 23.45 21.30
N TRP A 18 1.68 22.36 21.59
CA TRP A 18 2.12 21.41 20.58
C TRP A 18 0.87 20.67 20.08
N ILE A 19 0.30 21.12 18.96
CA ILE A 19 -0.70 20.31 18.25
C ILE A 19 0.07 19.15 17.63
N ALA A 20 0.13 18.02 18.35
CA ALA A 20 0.48 16.75 17.75
C ALA A 20 -0.58 16.47 16.68
N GLN A 21 -0.23 16.70 15.42
CA GLN A 21 -1.09 16.33 14.32
C GLN A 21 -1.15 14.81 14.29
N ALA A 22 -2.25 14.25 14.82
CA ALA A 22 -2.55 12.84 14.66
C ALA A 22 -2.61 12.59 13.15
N ARG A 23 -1.56 11.99 12.59
CA ARG A 23 -1.65 11.43 11.25
C ARG A 23 -2.78 10.42 11.34
N ALA A 24 -3.75 10.55 10.43
CA ALA A 24 -4.71 9.48 10.22
C ALA A 24 -3.92 8.20 9.97
N GLU A 25 -3.86 7.32 10.96
CA GLU A 25 -3.17 6.05 10.83
C GLU A 25 -4.06 5.17 9.96
N TRP A 26 -3.83 5.22 8.65
CA TRP A 26 -4.28 4.14 7.80
C TRP A 26 -3.53 2.85 8.13
N HIS A 27 -4.30 1.78 8.14
CA HIS A 27 -3.80 0.46 8.41
C HIS A 27 -3.32 -0.17 7.12
N VAL A 28 -2.04 -0.55 7.08
CA VAL A 28 -1.41 -1.23 5.94
C VAL A 28 -0.97 -2.63 6.38
N TRP A 29 -1.29 -3.62 5.55
CA TRP A 29 -0.92 -5.02 5.79
C TRP A 29 -0.65 -5.75 4.48
N THR A 30 -0.11 -6.97 4.60
CA THR A 30 0.29 -7.77 3.45
C THR A 30 -0.23 -9.20 3.55
N THR A 31 -0.45 -9.86 2.41
CA THR A 31 -0.69 -11.30 2.35
C THR A 31 -0.07 -11.91 1.11
N THR A 32 0.44 -13.14 1.22
CA THR A 32 0.94 -13.95 0.10
C THR A 32 -0.13 -14.91 -0.42
N HIS A 33 -1.31 -14.93 0.20
CA HIS A 33 -2.39 -15.82 -0.18
C HIS A 33 -3.12 -15.29 -1.43
N THR A 34 -3.51 -16.21 -2.31
CA THR A 34 -4.37 -15.91 -3.47
C THR A 34 -5.84 -15.86 -3.06
N VAL A 35 -6.17 -14.92 -2.17
CA VAL A 35 -7.53 -14.68 -1.69
C VAL A 35 -8.01 -13.30 -2.12
N ARG A 36 -9.31 -13.17 -2.34
CA ARG A 36 -9.94 -11.87 -2.62
C ARG A 36 -10.29 -11.21 -1.28
N ILE A 37 -9.65 -10.10 -0.98
CA ILE A 37 -9.99 -9.24 0.16
C ILE A 37 -10.95 -8.18 -0.35
N LEU A 38 -12.22 -8.29 0.02
CA LEU A 38 -13.27 -7.39 -0.45
C LEU A 38 -13.13 -6.01 0.20
N ARG A 39 -13.76 -5.01 -0.42
CA ARG A 39 -13.78 -3.62 0.08
C ARG A 39 -14.29 -3.52 1.52
N GLU A 40 -15.23 -4.38 1.89
CA GLU A 40 -15.88 -4.40 3.20
C GLU A 40 -15.04 -5.10 4.27
N ASP A 41 -14.05 -5.92 3.87
CA ASP A 41 -13.31 -6.74 4.83
C ASP A 41 -12.47 -5.86 5.77
N PRO A 42 -12.42 -6.19 7.07
CA PRO A 42 -11.68 -5.42 8.07
C PRO A 42 -10.16 -5.52 7.84
N PRO A 43 -9.37 -4.62 8.43
CA PRO A 43 -7.93 -4.69 8.37
C PRO A 43 -7.41 -5.99 9.02
N ALA A 44 -6.38 -6.60 8.42
CA ALA A 44 -5.66 -7.72 9.01
C ALA A 44 -4.26 -7.29 9.47
N THR A 45 -3.53 -8.13 10.20
CA THR A 45 -2.21 -7.77 10.74
C THR A 45 -1.05 -8.21 9.83
N GLY A 46 0.16 -7.73 10.14
CA GLY A 46 1.39 -8.14 9.46
C GLY A 46 1.75 -7.29 8.24
N ARG A 47 3.02 -6.90 8.15
CA ARG A 47 3.59 -6.10 7.04
C ARG A 47 4.78 -6.78 6.36
N ASN A 48 5.16 -7.96 6.84
CA ASN A 48 6.28 -8.72 6.32
C ASN A 48 5.78 -9.69 5.25
N VAL A 49 6.46 -9.68 4.11
CA VAL A 49 6.23 -10.61 3.01
C VAL A 49 7.41 -11.56 2.96
N HIS A 50 7.14 -12.86 3.14
CA HIS A 50 8.11 -13.92 3.00
C HIS A 50 7.75 -14.77 1.78
N LEU A 51 8.64 -14.80 0.79
CA LEU A 51 8.47 -15.56 -0.43
C LEU A 51 9.66 -16.49 -0.66
N ALA A 52 9.38 -17.66 -1.20
CA ALA A 52 10.37 -18.57 -1.75
C ALA A 52 10.09 -18.74 -3.25
N LEU A 53 11.12 -18.49 -4.06
CA LEU A 53 11.04 -18.57 -5.52
C LEU A 53 12.28 -19.30 -6.06
N ALA A 54 12.08 -20.08 -7.12
CA ALA A 54 13.15 -20.54 -7.97
C ALA A 54 13.62 -19.42 -8.91
N ARG A 55 14.74 -19.65 -9.59
CA ARG A 55 15.18 -18.81 -10.71
C ARG A 55 14.21 -19.00 -11.87
N ASN A 56 13.98 -17.94 -12.64
CA ASN A 56 13.00 -17.88 -13.73
C ASN A 56 11.54 -18.04 -13.28
N GLU A 57 11.20 -17.58 -12.08
CA GLU A 57 9.86 -17.72 -11.51
C GLU A 57 9.21 -16.37 -11.19
N TRP A 58 7.88 -16.34 -11.28
CA TRP A 58 7.04 -15.24 -10.81
C TRP A 58 6.30 -15.64 -9.51
N ARG A 59 6.24 -14.74 -8.54
CA ARG A 59 5.32 -14.86 -7.39
C ARG A 59 4.63 -13.56 -7.05
N GLY A 60 3.33 -13.69 -6.79
CA GLY A 60 2.46 -12.63 -6.36
C GLY A 60 2.37 -12.47 -4.84
N PHE A 61 2.15 -11.24 -4.40
CA PHE A 61 1.65 -10.91 -3.06
C PHE A 61 0.78 -9.66 -3.11
N GLN A 62 0.00 -9.43 -2.05
CA GLN A 62 -0.90 -8.29 -1.92
C GLN A 62 -0.39 -7.32 -0.85
N VAL A 63 -0.48 -6.02 -1.15
CA VAL A 63 -0.29 -4.91 -0.21
C VAL A 63 -1.64 -4.20 -0.07
N LEU A 64 -2.24 -4.28 1.11
CA LEU A 64 -3.60 -3.86 1.37
C LEU A 64 -3.62 -2.67 2.34
N MET A 65 -4.63 -1.82 2.21
CA MET A 65 -4.80 -0.64 3.04
C MET A 65 -6.27 -0.33 3.31
N ARG A 66 -6.52 0.23 4.49
CA ARG A 66 -7.82 0.75 4.92
C ARG A 66 -7.60 1.94 5.86
N SER A 67 -8.47 2.94 5.78
CA SER A 67 -8.46 4.12 6.65
C SER A 67 -9.87 4.49 7.04
N GLU A 68 -10.08 4.99 8.25
CA GLU A 68 -11.37 5.52 8.70
C GLU A 68 -11.64 6.94 8.18
N VAL A 69 -10.64 7.59 7.56
CA VAL A 69 -10.78 8.86 6.85
C VAL A 69 -10.26 8.75 5.41
N PRO A 70 -10.72 9.59 4.47
CA PRO A 70 -10.23 9.55 3.10
C PRO A 70 -8.74 9.91 3.03
N ILE A 71 -7.99 9.22 2.17
CA ILE A 71 -6.58 9.50 1.90
C ILE A 71 -6.39 9.67 0.40
N LYS A 72 -5.70 10.74 0.03
CA LYS A 72 -5.51 11.14 -1.36
C LYS A 72 -4.20 10.58 -1.92
N ALA A 73 -4.18 10.43 -3.24
CA ALA A 73 -2.97 10.22 -4.02
C ALA A 73 -2.10 8.99 -3.64
N ILE A 74 -2.72 7.88 -3.25
CA ILE A 74 -2.03 6.65 -2.84
C ILE A 74 -1.12 6.10 -3.92
N ARG A 75 0.12 5.76 -3.55
CA ARG A 75 1.10 5.07 -4.41
C ARG A 75 1.75 3.91 -3.66
N LEU A 76 2.31 2.98 -4.44
CA LEU A 76 3.20 1.93 -3.95
C LEU A 76 4.55 2.06 -4.66
N GLU A 77 5.60 2.24 -3.87
CA GLU A 77 6.97 2.44 -4.35
C GLU A 77 7.80 1.19 -4.01
N PRO A 78 8.16 0.37 -5.01
CA PRO A 78 9.05 -0.77 -4.81
C PRO A 78 10.49 -0.30 -4.65
N ALA A 79 11.32 -1.13 -4.03
CA ALA A 79 12.76 -0.91 -3.92
C ALA A 79 13.53 -2.13 -4.42
N ASP A 80 14.77 -1.90 -4.83
CA ASP A 80 15.73 -2.94 -5.17
C ASP A 80 15.88 -3.93 -4.01
N LEU A 81 15.72 -5.22 -4.28
CA LEU A 81 16.02 -6.25 -3.29
C LEU A 81 17.52 -6.53 -3.29
N ARG A 82 18.15 -6.36 -2.12
CA ARG A 82 19.59 -6.62 -1.91
C ARG A 82 19.79 -8.04 -1.41
N GLY A 83 20.69 -8.77 -2.05
CA GLY A 83 20.99 -10.16 -1.75
C GLY A 83 22.49 -10.41 -1.49
N PRO A 84 22.91 -11.69 -1.47
CA PRO A 84 24.28 -12.07 -1.13
C PRO A 84 25.29 -11.56 -2.16
N GLY A 85 26.51 -11.27 -1.71
CA GLY A 85 27.61 -10.86 -2.60
C GLY A 85 27.36 -9.57 -3.39
N GLY A 86 26.47 -8.70 -2.89
CA GLY A 86 26.06 -7.47 -3.61
C GLY A 86 25.05 -7.71 -4.74
N ALA A 87 24.57 -8.94 -4.93
CA ALA A 87 23.54 -9.25 -5.90
C ALA A 87 22.27 -8.42 -5.64
N THR A 88 21.59 -8.04 -6.72
CA THR A 88 20.40 -7.20 -6.64
C THR A 88 19.32 -7.73 -7.58
N ILE A 89 18.07 -7.78 -7.11
CA ILE A 89 16.89 -7.90 -7.95
C ILE A 89 16.33 -6.47 -8.08
N PRO A 90 16.33 -5.87 -9.28
CA PRO A 90 15.94 -4.47 -9.43
C PRO A 90 14.46 -4.28 -9.12
N ALA A 91 14.06 -3.11 -8.63
CA ALA A 91 12.65 -2.78 -8.38
C ALA A 91 11.76 -2.99 -9.62
N ALA A 92 12.31 -2.79 -10.83
CA ALA A 92 11.63 -3.02 -12.10
C ALA A 92 11.30 -4.51 -12.38
N ALA A 93 11.85 -5.46 -11.62
CA ALA A 93 11.46 -6.87 -11.67
C ALA A 93 10.10 -7.13 -11.01
N ALA A 94 9.56 -6.15 -10.27
CA ALA A 94 8.21 -6.21 -9.72
C ALA A 94 7.22 -5.48 -10.63
N ARG A 95 6.18 -6.20 -11.07
CA ARG A 95 5.02 -5.60 -11.73
C ARG A 95 3.98 -5.22 -10.68
N LEU A 96 3.50 -3.99 -10.73
CA LEU A 96 2.54 -3.46 -9.79
C LEU A 96 1.19 -3.27 -10.46
N TYR A 97 0.14 -3.71 -9.78
CA TYR A 97 -1.23 -3.56 -10.23
C TYR A 97 -2.07 -2.97 -9.11
N ARG A 98 -2.93 -2.00 -9.42
CA ARG A 98 -4.02 -1.63 -8.52
C ARG A 98 -5.11 -2.68 -8.62
N GLN A 99 -5.55 -3.19 -7.47
CA GLN A 99 -6.76 -4.02 -7.38
C GLN A 99 -7.98 -3.11 -7.40
N HIS A 100 -8.49 -2.82 -8.60
CA HIS A 100 -9.73 -2.06 -8.74
C HIS A 100 -10.92 -2.89 -8.28
N GLN A 101 -12.03 -2.23 -7.96
CA GLN A 101 -13.16 -2.85 -7.30
C GLN A 101 -14.37 -2.90 -8.24
N LEU A 102 -14.97 -4.08 -8.40
CA LEU A 102 -16.24 -4.25 -9.10
C LEU A 102 -17.30 -4.75 -8.13
N GLU A 103 -18.47 -4.14 -8.18
CA GLU A 103 -19.61 -4.62 -7.40
C GLU A 103 -20.21 -5.84 -8.08
N LEU A 104 -20.20 -6.97 -7.37
CA LEU A 104 -20.85 -8.20 -7.80
C LEU A 104 -22.00 -8.46 -6.84
N THR A 105 -23.22 -8.44 -7.37
CA THR A 105 -24.45 -8.69 -6.59
C THR A 105 -25.11 -10.02 -6.93
N VAL A 106 -24.77 -10.60 -8.09
CA VAL A 106 -25.40 -11.83 -8.60
C VAL A 106 -24.35 -12.95 -8.67
N PRO A 107 -24.61 -14.12 -8.03
CA PRO A 107 -23.73 -15.28 -8.15
C PRO A 107 -23.81 -15.90 -9.53
N SER A 108 -22.73 -16.57 -9.95
CA SER A 108 -22.81 -17.53 -11.04
C SER A 108 -23.64 -18.76 -10.61
N PRO A 109 -24.31 -19.47 -11.53
CA PRO A 109 -25.04 -20.69 -11.20
C PRO A 109 -24.18 -21.67 -10.39
N ARG A 110 -24.78 -22.29 -9.36
CA ARG A 110 -24.14 -23.28 -8.46
C ARG A 110 -22.98 -22.77 -7.59
N ASN A 111 -22.65 -21.48 -7.60
CA ASN A 111 -21.67 -20.93 -6.67
C ASN A 111 -22.28 -20.68 -5.29
N LYS A 112 -22.26 -21.71 -4.45
CA LYS A 112 -22.81 -21.64 -3.07
C LYS A 112 -21.95 -20.81 -2.11
N SER A 113 -20.72 -20.47 -2.49
CA SER A 113 -19.77 -19.71 -1.67
C SER A 113 -19.68 -18.23 -2.05
N PHE A 114 -20.54 -17.77 -2.98
CA PHE A 114 -20.58 -16.37 -3.37
C PHE A 114 -21.07 -15.47 -2.24
N ARG A 115 -20.42 -14.32 -2.08
CA ARG A 115 -20.83 -13.26 -1.17
C ARG A 115 -21.02 -11.98 -1.99
N PRO A 116 -22.23 -11.40 -2.08
CA PRO A 116 -22.39 -10.08 -2.69
C PRO A 116 -21.44 -9.07 -2.07
N GLY A 117 -20.82 -8.21 -2.89
CA GLY A 117 -19.91 -7.17 -2.40
C GLY A 117 -19.00 -6.60 -3.48
N TRP A 118 -18.03 -5.79 -3.05
CA TRP A 118 -17.09 -5.15 -3.95
C TRP A 118 -15.78 -5.95 -4.01
N TYR A 119 -15.56 -6.56 -5.16
CA TYR A 119 -14.48 -7.51 -5.39
C TYR A 119 -13.25 -6.84 -6.04
N PRO A 120 -12.02 -7.14 -5.56
CA PRO A 120 -10.75 -6.57 -6.02
C PRO A 120 -10.22 -7.21 -7.32
N ASP A 121 -11.06 -7.46 -8.32
CA ASP A 121 -10.74 -8.38 -9.42
C ASP A 121 -9.96 -7.72 -10.59
N PRO A 122 -10.32 -6.53 -11.10
CA PRO A 122 -9.55 -5.91 -12.17
C PRO A 122 -8.19 -5.41 -11.69
N LEU A 123 -7.13 -6.04 -12.19
CA LEU A 123 -5.74 -5.64 -11.97
C LEU A 123 -5.32 -4.59 -12.98
N ILE A 124 -5.40 -3.32 -12.62
CA ILE A 124 -4.96 -2.21 -13.47
C ILE A 124 -3.43 -2.09 -13.36
N PRO A 125 -2.65 -2.30 -14.42
CA PRO A 125 -1.20 -2.25 -14.33
C PRO A 125 -0.67 -0.82 -14.17
N ALA A 126 0.41 -0.63 -13.42
CA ALA A 126 1.05 0.68 -13.25
C ALA A 126 1.78 1.17 -14.50
N THR A 127 2.25 0.22 -15.32
CA THR A 127 2.94 0.47 -16.59
C THR A 127 2.42 -0.50 -17.64
N HIS A 128 2.41 -0.09 -18.89
CA HIS A 128 2.00 -0.93 -20.01
C HIS A 128 2.89 -2.18 -20.10
N PRO A 129 2.32 -3.40 -20.13
CA PRO A 129 3.08 -4.65 -19.98
C PRO A 129 4.05 -4.93 -21.13
N VAL A 130 3.80 -4.34 -22.32
CA VAL A 130 4.64 -4.52 -23.51
C VAL A 130 5.65 -3.38 -23.69
N THR A 131 5.29 -2.15 -23.32
CA THR A 131 6.10 -0.97 -23.66
C THR A 131 6.82 -0.37 -22.45
N GLY A 132 6.44 -0.76 -21.23
CA GLY A 132 6.99 -0.20 -19.98
C GLY A 132 6.61 1.26 -19.71
N ARG A 133 5.83 1.90 -20.59
CA ARG A 133 5.41 3.30 -20.46
C ARG A 133 4.19 3.44 -19.54
N PRO A 134 3.93 4.63 -18.98
CA PRO A 134 2.67 4.91 -18.31
C PRO A 134 1.46 4.57 -19.20
N LEU A 135 0.39 4.05 -18.60
CA LEU A 135 -0.87 3.86 -19.30
C LEU A 135 -1.46 5.22 -19.71
N ALA A 136 -2.07 5.29 -20.88
CA ALA A 136 -2.75 6.48 -21.38
C ALA A 136 -4.16 6.14 -21.90
N GLY A 137 -5.08 7.10 -21.82
CA GLY A 137 -6.44 6.98 -22.38
C GLY A 137 -7.44 6.12 -21.58
N GLY A 138 -7.00 5.46 -20.50
CA GLY A 138 -7.89 4.70 -19.62
C GLY A 138 -8.68 5.58 -18.64
N ARG A 139 -9.93 5.18 -18.34
CA ARG A 139 -10.76 5.84 -17.30
C ARG A 139 -10.14 5.74 -15.89
N TYR A 140 -9.41 4.67 -15.63
CA TYR A 140 -8.79 4.39 -14.35
C TYR A 140 -7.28 4.21 -14.52
N THR A 141 -6.51 4.76 -13.58
CA THR A 141 -5.08 4.50 -13.43
C THR A 141 -4.83 3.60 -12.22
N ALA A 142 -3.69 2.92 -12.21
CA ALA A 142 -3.22 2.18 -11.05
C ALA A 142 -2.77 3.12 -9.93
N MET A 143 -2.01 4.16 -10.29
CA MET A 143 -1.44 5.12 -9.35
C MET A 143 -1.35 6.51 -9.99
N PRO A 144 -1.46 7.58 -9.18
CA PRO A 144 -2.01 7.56 -7.84
C PRO A 144 -3.53 7.26 -7.85
N PHE A 145 -4.11 6.84 -6.72
CA PHE A 145 -5.56 6.78 -6.54
C PHE A 145 -6.00 7.22 -5.14
N ASP A 146 -7.26 7.63 -4.99
CA ASP A 146 -7.79 8.05 -3.70
C ASP A 146 -8.44 6.88 -2.95
N LEU A 147 -8.07 6.70 -1.68
CA LEU A 147 -8.70 5.78 -0.75
C LEU A 147 -9.86 6.49 -0.05
N ALA A 148 -11.08 5.98 -0.21
CA ALA A 148 -12.22 6.46 0.56
C ALA A 148 -12.20 5.91 2.00
N ALA A 149 -12.81 6.65 2.93
CA ALA A 149 -13.00 6.20 4.30
C ALA A 149 -13.77 4.87 4.36
N GLY A 150 -13.35 3.97 5.26
CA GLY A 150 -14.04 2.72 5.52
C GLY A 150 -14.00 1.73 4.34
N GLN A 151 -13.04 1.86 3.43
CA GLN A 151 -12.88 0.94 2.30
C GLN A 151 -11.51 0.28 2.30
N THR A 152 -11.48 -1.03 2.07
CA THR A 152 -10.25 -1.79 1.85
C THR A 152 -9.90 -1.77 0.37
N HIS A 153 -8.68 -1.33 0.04
CA HIS A 153 -8.12 -1.36 -1.31
C HIS A 153 -6.73 -1.98 -1.26
N GLY A 154 -6.17 -2.32 -2.41
CA GLY A 154 -4.86 -2.94 -2.45
C GLY A 154 -4.13 -2.81 -3.77
N PHE A 155 -2.86 -3.15 -3.70
CA PHE A 155 -2.02 -3.45 -4.84
C PHE A 155 -1.71 -4.95 -4.87
N PHE A 156 -1.74 -5.52 -6.06
CA PHE A 156 -1.11 -6.80 -6.33
C PHE A 156 0.30 -6.53 -6.88
N VAL A 157 1.29 -7.21 -6.31
CA VAL A 157 2.68 -7.16 -6.75
C VAL A 157 3.05 -8.52 -7.29
N ASP A 158 3.56 -8.58 -8.51
CA ASP A 158 4.07 -9.81 -9.13
C ASP A 158 5.58 -9.68 -9.34
N LEU A 159 6.37 -10.42 -8.55
CA LEU A 159 7.82 -10.34 -8.51
C LEU A 159 8.43 -11.43 -9.39
N TYR A 160 9.28 -11.03 -10.32
CA TYR A 160 10.08 -11.94 -11.14
C TYR A 160 11.49 -12.13 -10.60
N VAL A 161 11.96 -13.38 -10.59
CA VAL A 161 13.37 -13.72 -10.35
C VAL A 161 14.00 -14.17 -11.66
N ALA A 162 14.97 -13.42 -12.16
CA ALA A 162 15.63 -13.74 -13.43
C ALA A 162 16.44 -15.05 -13.36
N PRO A 163 16.65 -15.78 -14.49
CA PRO A 163 17.33 -17.08 -14.51
C PRO A 163 18.76 -17.09 -13.94
N GLN A 164 19.45 -15.95 -14.04
CA GLN A 164 20.83 -15.75 -13.58
C GLN A 164 20.94 -15.24 -12.13
N THR A 165 19.82 -15.04 -11.44
CA THR A 165 19.82 -14.50 -10.07
C THR A 165 20.54 -15.46 -9.11
N PRO A 166 21.60 -15.04 -8.39
CA PRO A 166 22.26 -15.89 -7.41
C PRO A 166 21.29 -16.36 -6.32
N ALA A 167 21.42 -17.61 -5.87
CA ALA A 167 20.62 -18.13 -4.77
C ALA A 167 20.96 -17.39 -3.47
N GLY A 168 19.95 -17.12 -2.65
CA GLY A 168 20.12 -16.52 -1.33
C GLY A 168 18.91 -15.74 -0.85
N THR A 169 19.07 -15.07 0.29
CA THR A 169 18.03 -14.20 0.86
C THR A 169 18.18 -12.80 0.30
N TYR A 170 17.08 -12.27 -0.23
CA TYR A 170 16.98 -10.90 -0.73
C TYR A 170 16.02 -10.09 0.15
N ARG A 171 16.34 -8.82 0.41
CA ARG A 171 15.53 -7.94 1.28
C ARG A 171 15.35 -6.55 0.67
N ALA A 172 14.15 -5.99 0.85
CA ALA A 172 13.79 -4.62 0.51
C ALA A 172 12.66 -4.13 1.42
N SER A 173 12.34 -2.83 1.35
CA SER A 173 11.13 -2.26 1.93
C SER A 173 10.34 -1.54 0.86
N TYR A 174 9.08 -1.92 0.69
CA TYR A 174 8.16 -1.25 -0.22
C TYR A 174 7.43 -0.17 0.57
N ARG A 175 7.25 1.01 -0.02
CA ARG A 175 6.62 2.16 0.66
C ARG A 175 5.24 2.41 0.09
N VAL A 176 4.25 2.49 0.96
CA VAL A 176 2.93 3.02 0.61
C VAL A 176 2.94 4.51 0.97
N THR A 177 2.72 5.38 -0.02
CA THR A 177 2.77 6.84 0.12
C THR A 177 1.42 7.46 -0.24
N ALA A 178 1.18 8.67 0.26
CA ALA A 178 -0.03 9.48 0.08
C ALA A 178 0.34 10.97 0.08
#